data_AF-A0A0T5Z895-F1
#
_entry.id   AF-A0A0T5Z895-F1
#
_cell.length_a   1.000
_cell.length_b   1.000
_cell.length_c   1.000
_cell.angle_alpha   90.00
_cell.angle_beta   90.00
_cell.angle_gamma   90.00
#
_symmetry.space_group_name_H-M   'P 1'
#
loop_
_entity.id
_entity.type
_entity.pdbx_description
1 polymer ?
#
loop_
_entity_poly.entity_id
_entity_poly.type
_entity_poly.pdbx_seq_one_letter_code
_entity_poly.pdbx_strand_id
1 'polypeptide(L)' 'FVKHKILDAIGDLYLLGHSLIGAFNGYKSGHALNNELLRTLLKRRDAWEEVTFKATDNAPISYMKPVPVS' A
#
# COMPACT_ATOMS: atom_id res chain seq x y z
N PHE A 1 17.36 4.47 10.83
CA PHE A 1 17.74 3.73 9.60
C PHE A 1 16.65 2.77 9.10
N VAL A 2 16.20 1.76 9.84
CA VAL A 2 15.12 0.83 9.38
C VAL A 2 13.74 1.48 9.22
N LYS A 3 13.33 2.38 10.13
CA LYS A 3 12.02 3.05 10.04
C LYS A 3 11.85 3.90 8.77
N HIS A 4 12.93 4.46 8.24
CA HIS A 4 12.89 5.23 6.98
C HIS A 4 12.65 4.32 5.78
N LYS A 5 13.21 3.10 5.77
CA LYS A 5 12.94 2.12 4.71
C LYS A 5 11.49 1.66 4.66
N ILE A 6 10.82 1.60 5.81
CA ILE A 6 9.38 1.29 5.87
C ILE A 6 8.58 2.47 5.30
N LEU A 7 8.93 3.71 5.67
CA LEU A 7 8.30 4.91 5.12
C LEU A 7 8.47 5.01 3.60
N ASP A 8 9.67 4.72 3.09
CA ASP A 8 9.95 4.67 1.65
C ASP A 8 9.14 3.58 0.96
N ALA A 9 9.04 2.38 1.54
CA ALA A 9 8.24 1.30 0.99
C ALA A 9 6.75 1.67 0.94
N ILE A 10 6.23 2.34 1.98
CA ILE A 10 4.85 2.84 1.99
C ILE A 10 4.66 3.89 0.90
N GLY A 11 5.61 4.82 0.73
CA GLY A 11 5.59 5.83 -0.34
C GLY A 11 5.62 5.20 -1.74
N ASP A 12 6.51 4.23 -1.97
CA ASP A 12 6.64 3.48 -3.22
C ASP A 12 5.36 2.69 -3.53
N LEU A 13 4.75 2.06 -2.52
CA LEU A 13 3.47 1.36 -2.63
C LEU A 13 2.33 2.33 -3.00
N TYR A 14 2.36 3.55 -2.46
CA TYR A 14 1.35 4.56 -2.73
C TYR A 14 1.42 5.15 -4.14
N LEU A 15 2.53 4.98 -4.87
CA LEU A 15 2.61 5.34 -6.29
C LEU A 15 1.65 4.54 -7.17
N LEU A 16 1.08 3.44 -6.66
CA LEU A 16 0.00 2.71 -7.33
C LEU A 16 -1.31 3.51 -7.40
N GLY A 17 -1.45 4.61 -6.64
CA GLY A 17 -2.64 5.46 -6.63
C GLY A 17 -3.78 4.96 -5.74
N HIS A 18 -3.66 3.75 -5.19
CA HIS A 18 -4.64 3.12 -4.33
C HIS A 18 -3.96 2.60 -3.05
N SER A 19 -4.70 2.61 -1.94
CA SER A 19 -4.21 2.00 -0.70
C SER A 19 -4.21 0.49 -0.81
N LEU A 20 -3.13 -0.15 -0.38
CA LEU A 20 -2.98 -1.59 -0.41
C LEU A 20 -3.60 -2.21 0.86
N ILE A 21 -4.53 -3.15 0.67
CA ILE A 21 -4.97 -4.06 1.74
C ILE A 21 -4.17 -5.35 1.57
N GLY A 22 -3.18 -5.57 2.43
CA GLY A 22 -2.30 -6.73 2.36
C GLY A 22 -1.12 -6.64 3.32
N ALA A 23 -0.25 -7.64 3.27
CA ALA A 23 0.97 -7.69 4.06
C ALA A 23 2.20 -7.60 3.15
N PHE A 24 3.09 -6.64 3.42
CA PHE A 24 4.39 -6.51 2.74
C PHE A 24 5.52 -6.98 3.67
N ASN A 25 6.32 -7.93 3.21
CA ASN A 25 7.51 -8.40 3.93
C ASN A 25 8.75 -8.26 3.03
N GLY A 26 9.67 -7.38 3.41
CA GLY A 26 10.93 -7.17 2.70
C GLY A 26 12.15 -7.51 3.55
N TYR A 27 12.96 -8.49 3.12
CA TYR A 27 14.23 -8.82 3.77
C TYR A 27 15.39 -8.12 3.04
N LYS A 28 16.09 -7.19 3.72
CA LYS A 28 17.14 -6.34 3.12
C LYS A 28 16.71 -5.60 1.84
N SER A 29 15.41 -5.34 1.67
CA SER A 29 14.88 -4.74 0.45
C SER A 29 15.40 -3.30 0.22
N GLY A 30 15.55 -2.94 -1.04
CA GLY A 30 15.84 -1.59 -1.52
C GLY A 30 14.81 -1.16 -2.59
N HIS A 31 14.87 0.09 -3.04
CA HIS A 31 13.87 0.67 -3.96
C HIS A 31 13.67 -0.13 -5.25
N ALA A 32 14.74 -0.69 -5.82
CA ALA A 32 14.66 -1.51 -7.04
C ALA A 32 13.78 -2.76 -6.83
N LEU A 33 13.95 -3.47 -5.72
CA LEU A 33 13.21 -4.70 -5.43
C LEU A 33 11.74 -4.39 -5.09
N ASN A 34 11.48 -3.28 -4.38
CA ASN A 34 10.11 -2.82 -4.14
C ASN A 34 9.38 -2.54 -5.46
N ASN A 35 10.02 -1.82 -6.39
CA ASN A 35 9.44 -1.50 -7.70
C ASN A 35 9.18 -2.76 -8.55
N GLU A 36 10.11 -3.71 -8.54
CA GLU A 36 9.94 -4.99 -9.25
C GLU A 36 8.76 -5.80 -8.69
N LEU A 37 8.59 -5.83 -7.37
CA LEU A 37 7.44 -6.44 -6.72
C LEU A 37 6.13 -5.77 -7.20
N LEU A 38 6.07 -4.44 -7.19
CA LEU A 38 4.87 -3.69 -7.64
C LEU A 38 4.54 -3.98 -9.10
N ARG A 39 5.55 -3.98 -9.97
CA ARG A 39 5.38 -4.31 -11.40
C ARG A 39 4.89 -5.74 -11.59
N THR A 40 5.40 -6.68 -10.80
CA THR A 40 4.98 -8.09 -10.87
C THR A 40 3.55 -8.26 -10.40
N LEU A 41 3.18 -7.60 -9.30
CA LEU A 41 1.80 -7.58 -8.78
C LEU A 41 0.84 -7.00 -9.82
N LEU A 42 1.16 -5.84 -10.40
CA LEU A 42 0.34 -5.21 -11.45
C LEU A 42 0.16 -6.08 -12.69
N LYS A 43 1.19 -6.83 -13.09
CA LYS A 43 1.12 -7.77 -14.22
C LYS A 43 0.23 -8.98 -13.90
N ARG A 44 0.23 -9.43 -12.64
CA ARG A 44 -0.56 -10.58 -12.17
C ARG A 44 -1.93 -10.13 -11.67
N ARG A 45 -2.84 -9.83 -12.61
CA ARG A 45 -4.23 -9.44 -12.29
C ARG A 45 -5.04 -10.53 -11.58
N ASP A 46 -4.57 -11.77 -11.59
CA ASP A 46 -5.10 -12.88 -10.80
C ASP A 46 -4.73 -12.81 -9.32
N ALA A 47 -3.68 -12.06 -8.97
CA ALA A 47 -3.13 -11.98 -7.63
C ALA A 47 -3.66 -10.79 -6.81
N TRP A 48 -4.49 -9.94 -7.40
CA TRP A 48 -5.12 -8.81 -6.71
C TRP A 48 -6.49 -8.47 -7.29
N GLU A 49 -7.31 -7.82 -6.47
CA GLU A 49 -8.61 -7.28 -6.88
C GLU A 49 -8.75 -5.85 -6.36
N GLU A 50 -9.49 -5.01 -7.09
CA GLU A 50 -9.86 -3.68 -6.63
C GLU A 50 -11.17 -3.76 -5.86
N VAL A 51 -11.14 -3.35 -4.59
CA VAL A 51 -12.30 -3.36 -3.70
C VAL A 51 -12.67 -1.94 -3.28
N THR A 52 -13.97 -1.64 -3.28
CA THR A 52 -14.50 -0.37 -2.79
C THR A 52 -15.47 -0.64 -1.65
N PHE A 53 -15.23 -0.01 -0.49
CA PHE A 53 -16.12 -0.09 0.66
C PHE A 53 -17.00 1.16 0.71
N LYS A 54 -18.31 1.00 0.48
CA LYS A 54 -19.29 2.10 0.55
C LYS A 54 -19.61 2.53 1.98
N ALA A 55 -19.46 1.62 2.94
CA ALA A 55 -19.69 1.87 4.36
C ALA A 55 -18.40 1.61 5.14
N THR A 56 -18.06 2.51 6.06
CA THR A 56 -16.85 2.43 6.90
C THR A 56 -16.85 1.24 7.87
N ASP A 57 -18.00 0.63 8.14
CA ASP A 57 -18.13 -0.48 9.11
C ASP A 57 -17.56 -1.82 8.62
N ASN A 58 -17.39 -2.01 7.30
CA ASN A 58 -16.92 -3.27 6.73
C ASN A 58 -15.50 -3.21 6.14
N ALA A 59 -14.81 -2.07 6.27
CA ALA A 59 -13.45 -1.92 5.76
C ALA A 59 -12.43 -2.46 6.79
N PRO A 60 -11.48 -3.33 6.39
CA PRO A 60 -10.44 -3.84 7.29
C PRO A 60 -9.41 -2.77 7.68
N ILE A 61 -9.36 -1.65 6.96
CA ILE A 61 -8.53 -0.48 7.25
C ILE A 61 -9.43 0.70 7.56
N SER A 62 -9.26 1.28 8.75
CA SER A 62 -9.94 2.51 9.17
C SER A 62 -9.01 3.71 9.00
N TYR A 63 -9.45 4.71 8.26
CA TYR A 63 -8.74 5.98 8.11
C TYR A 63 -9.21 6.96 9.18
N MET A 64 -8.29 7.75 9.73
CA MET A 64 -8.67 8.89 10.55
C MET A 64 -9.52 9.85 9.71
N LYS A 65 -10.63 10.32 10.30
CA LYS A 65 -11.43 11.39 9.69
C LYS A 65 -10.51 12.61 9.52
N PRO A 66 -10.48 13.23 8.32
CA PRO A 66 -9.68 14.43 8.13
C PRO A 66 -10.13 15.50 9.13
N VAL A 67 -9.15 16.10 9.81
CA VAL A 67 -9.41 17.25 10.68
C VAL A 67 -9.79 18.41 9.77
N PRO A 68 -11.01 18.97 9.88
CA PRO A 68 -11.36 20.16 9.13
C PRO A 68 -10.42 21.28 9.56
N VAL A 69 -9.77 21.93 8.59
CA VAL A 69 -9.07 23.18 8.84
C VAL A 69 -10.14 24.28 8.85
N SER A 70 -10.39 24.85 10.03
CA SER A 70 -11.28 26.01 10.21
C SER A 70 -10.63 27.30 9.75
#